data_AF-A0A972EVC0-F1
#
_entry.id   AF-A0A972EVC0-F1
#
_cell.length_a   1.000
_cell.length_b   1.000
_cell.length_c   1.000
_cell.angle_alpha   90.00
_cell.angle_beta   90.00
_cell.angle_gamma   90.00
#
_symmetry.space_group_name_H-M   'P 1'
#
loop_
_entity.id
_entity.type
_entity.pdbx_description
1 polymer ?
#
loop_
_entity_poly.entity_id
_entity_poly.type
_entity_poly.pdbx_seq_one_letter_code
_entity_poly.pdbx_strand_id
1 'polypeptide(L)'
;MNNYRRPSPFDPRGTKIAFLVLSAVLNIVVGLAFFSLVDWLMLTYGNLMSGIDTTLMLGMFLASLMIGYIMSQVAADGKGMTYGVYGGLAGLVLSVLRIWSSSLLLAALVGLVCVLGGYNGGMLGEGVRRMRAKQKKQR
;
A
#
# COMPACT_ATOMS: atom_id res chain seq x y z
N MET A 1 -16.09 -29.18 -11.86
CA MET A 1 -15.01 -28.15 -11.83
C MET A 1 -15.39 -27.11 -10.80
N ASN A 2 -14.79 -27.16 -9.60
CA ASN A 2 -15.11 -26.20 -8.54
C ASN A 2 -14.49 -24.83 -8.90
N ASN A 3 -15.35 -23.87 -9.21
CA ASN A 3 -15.01 -22.47 -9.40
C ASN A 3 -14.48 -21.89 -8.07
N TYR A 4 -13.19 -22.07 -7.80
CA TYR A 4 -12.47 -21.28 -6.79
C TYR A 4 -12.36 -19.83 -7.31
N ARG A 5 -13.46 -19.09 -7.31
CA ARG A 5 -13.41 -17.63 -7.41
C ARG A 5 -12.57 -17.17 -6.22
N ARG A 6 -11.40 -16.59 -6.49
CA ARG A 6 -10.64 -15.89 -5.45
C ARG A 6 -11.60 -14.87 -4.82
N PRO A 7 -11.71 -14.80 -3.49
CA PRO A 7 -12.53 -13.78 -2.84
C PRO A 7 -12.16 -12.42 -3.40
N SER A 8 -13.17 -11.60 -3.71
CA SER A 8 -12.93 -10.23 -4.17
C SER A 8 -12.06 -9.49 -3.14
N PRO A 9 -11.05 -8.70 -3.56
CA PRO A 9 -10.27 -7.86 -2.65
C PRO A 9 -11.14 -6.89 -1.85
N PHE A 10 -12.36 -6.59 -2.34
CA PHE A 10 -13.34 -5.72 -1.71
C PHE A 10 -14.35 -6.45 -0.82
N ASP A 11 -14.21 -7.76 -0.63
CA ASP A 11 -15.04 -8.50 0.33
C ASP A 11 -14.34 -8.54 1.71
N PRO A 12 -14.79 -7.75 2.70
CA PRO A 12 -14.21 -7.76 4.04
C PRO A 12 -14.58 -9.02 4.83
N ARG A 13 -15.48 -9.88 4.35
CA ARG A 13 -15.97 -11.04 5.10
C ARG A 13 -14.82 -11.98 5.45
N GLY A 14 -14.60 -12.19 6.75
CA GLY A 14 -13.54 -13.04 7.31
C GLY A 14 -12.14 -12.44 7.26
N THR A 15 -12.01 -11.12 7.11
CA THR A 15 -10.77 -10.41 7.47
C THR A 15 -10.78 -10.04 8.94
N LYS A 16 -9.60 -9.98 9.54
CA LYS A 16 -9.41 -9.54 10.92
C LYS A 16 -9.39 -8.01 10.93
N ILE A 17 -10.42 -7.39 11.50
CA ILE A 17 -10.59 -5.92 11.54
C ILE A 17 -9.36 -5.22 12.11
N ALA A 18 -8.74 -5.79 13.14
CA ALA A 18 -7.50 -5.26 13.72
C ALA A 18 -6.37 -5.08 12.68
N PHE A 19 -6.23 -6.02 11.74
CA PHE A 19 -5.21 -5.95 10.68
C PHE A 19 -5.61 -4.98 9.55
N LEU A 20 -6.91 -4.77 9.31
CA LEU A 20 -7.37 -3.70 8.41
C LEU A 20 -7.02 -2.32 8.98
N VAL A 21 -7.34 -2.09 10.25
CA VAL A 21 -7.01 -0.84 10.94
C VAL A 21 -5.51 -0.65 11.00
N LEU A 22 -4.73 -1.70 11.32
CA LEU A 22 -3.27 -1.63 11.34
C LEU A 22 -2.71 -1.26 9.96
N SER A 23 -3.20 -1.87 8.88
CA SER A 23 -2.76 -1.56 7.51
C SER A 23 -3.04 -0.10 7.14
N ALA A 24 -4.20 0.42 7.54
CA ALA A 24 -4.56 1.83 7.34
C ALA A 24 -3.65 2.77 8.15
N VAL A 25 -3.47 2.49 9.44
CA VAL A 25 -2.60 3.29 10.33
C VAL A 25 -1.16 3.29 9.81
N LEU A 26 -0.62 2.14 9.40
CA LEU A 26 0.72 2.06 8.83
C LEU A 26 0.84 2.89 7.55
N ASN A 27 -0.14 2.83 6.65
CA ASN A 27 -0.12 3.65 5.43
C ASN A 27 -0.15 5.14 5.75
N ILE A 28 -0.92 5.55 6.75
CA ILE A 28 -0.98 6.95 7.19
C ILE A 28 0.36 7.39 7.79
N VAL A 29 0.89 6.62 8.75
CA VAL A 29 2.13 6.96 9.47
C VAL A 29 3.32 7.01 8.51
N VAL A 30 3.49 5.98 7.67
CA VAL A 30 4.59 5.94 6.70
C VAL A 30 4.40 7.00 5.63
N GLY A 31 3.17 7.23 5.16
CA GLY A 31 2.88 8.29 4.21
C GLY A 31 3.21 9.68 4.76
N LEU A 32 2.80 9.99 5.98
CA LEU A 32 3.15 11.25 6.65
C LEU A 32 4.66 11.42 6.80
N ALA A 33 5.36 10.39 7.27
CA ALA A 33 6.81 10.40 7.39
C ALA A 33 7.49 10.64 6.03
N PHE A 34 6.99 10.02 4.96
CA PHE A 34 7.51 10.19 3.62
C PHE A 34 7.25 11.60 3.06
N PHE A 35 6.05 12.15 3.22
CA PHE A 35 5.76 13.54 2.85
C PHE A 35 6.67 14.51 3.60
N SER A 36 6.85 14.33 4.91
CA SER A 36 7.77 15.17 5.70
C SER A 36 9.22 15.05 5.24
N LEU A 37 9.66 13.87 4.83
CA LEU A 37 10.99 13.65 4.27
C LEU A 37 11.16 14.41 2.94
N VAL A 38 10.19 14.31 2.03
CA VAL A 38 10.22 15.00 0.75
C VAL A 38 10.17 16.52 0.94
N ASP A 39 9.33 17.00 1.85
CA ASP A 39 9.26 18.42 2.22
C ASP A 39 10.62 18.92 2.73
N TRP A 40 11.28 18.16 3.62
CA TRP A 40 12.61 18.50 4.14
C TRP A 40 13.68 18.53 3.03
N LEU A 41 13.63 17.56 2.11
CA LEU A 41 14.55 17.53 0.96
C LEU A 41 14.34 18.71 0.02
N MET A 42 13.09 19.12 -0.23
CA MET A 42 12.79 20.33 -1.02
C MET A 42 13.34 21.59 -0.35
N LEU A 43 13.16 21.72 0.96
CA LEU A 43 13.66 22.89 1.70
C LEU A 43 15.19 22.96 1.71
N THR A 44 15.86 21.81 1.75
CA THR A 44 17.33 21.74 1.86
C THR A 44 18.03 21.79 0.50
N TYR A 45 17.45 21.14 -0.52
CA TYR A 45 18.10 20.88 -1.82
C TYR A 45 17.24 21.33 -3.02
N GLY A 46 16.31 22.27 -2.82
CA GLY A 46 15.29 22.64 -3.82
C GLY A 46 15.83 22.89 -5.24
N ASN A 47 16.99 23.53 -5.38
CA ASN A 47 17.59 23.80 -6.70
C ASN A 47 18.13 22.55 -7.43
N LEU A 48 18.36 21.46 -6.71
CA LEU A 48 18.85 20.17 -7.25
C LEU A 48 17.71 19.16 -7.42
N MET A 49 16.53 19.44 -6.84
CA MET A 49 15.38 18.54 -6.88
C MET A 49 14.57 18.75 -8.16
N SER A 50 14.44 17.68 -8.95
CA SER A 50 13.56 17.61 -10.13
C SER A 50 12.70 16.34 -10.04
N GLY A 51 11.54 16.33 -10.69
CA GLY A 51 10.68 15.14 -10.72
C GLY A 51 10.01 14.81 -9.38
N ILE A 52 9.66 15.83 -8.59
CA ILE A 52 9.03 15.65 -7.27
C ILE A 52 7.71 14.88 -7.38
N ASP A 53 6.88 15.18 -8.38
CA ASP A 53 5.61 14.48 -8.62
C ASP A 53 5.81 12.98 -8.80
N THR A 54 6.78 12.59 -9.62
CA THR A 54 7.14 11.18 -9.84
C THR A 54 7.70 10.53 -8.58
N THR A 55 8.50 11.28 -7.81
CA THR A 55 9.06 10.80 -6.53
C THR A 55 7.97 10.53 -5.51
N LEU A 56 6.97 11.43 -5.43
CA LEU A 56 5.82 11.26 -4.56
C LEU A 56 4.98 10.04 -4.97
N MET A 57 4.69 9.90 -6.26
CA MET A 57 3.94 8.76 -6.77
C MET A 57 4.66 7.43 -6.52
N LEU A 58 5.94 7.34 -6.89
CA LEU A 58 6.71 6.11 -6.73
C LEU A 58 6.95 5.76 -5.26
N GLY A 59 7.28 6.76 -4.43
CA GLY A 59 7.51 6.55 -3.00
C GLY A 59 6.27 6.06 -2.27
N MET A 60 5.11 6.68 -2.52
CA MET A 60 3.85 6.25 -1.93
C MET A 60 3.40 4.87 -2.46
N PHE A 61 3.63 4.59 -3.73
CA PHE A 61 3.42 3.26 -4.30
C PHE A 61 4.26 2.19 -3.58
N LEU A 62 5.56 2.42 -3.44
CA LEU A 62 6.49 1.47 -2.82
C LEU A 62 6.21 1.30 -1.32
N ALA A 63 5.88 2.38 -0.60
CA ALA A 63 5.49 2.33 0.80
C ALA A 63 4.24 1.45 0.99
N SER A 64 3.20 1.70 0.19
CA SER A 64 1.96 0.92 0.25
C SER A 64 2.17 -0.54 -0.16
N LEU A 65 3.01 -0.79 -1.17
CA LEU A 65 3.42 -2.13 -1.58
C LEU A 65 4.12 -2.88 -0.45
N MET A 66 5.08 -2.24 0.22
CA MET A 66 5.77 -2.83 1.36
C MET A 66 4.79 -3.17 2.48
N ILE A 67 3.87 -2.26 2.81
CA ILE A 67 2.86 -2.50 3.85
C ILE A 67 1.95 -3.66 3.46
N GLY A 68 1.39 -3.66 2.24
CA GLY A 68 0.56 -4.76 1.74
C GLY A 68 1.28 -6.12 1.79
N TYR A 69 2.57 -6.13 1.44
CA TYR A 69 3.42 -7.31 1.56
C TYR A 69 3.54 -7.77 3.01
N ILE A 70 3.95 -6.90 3.92
CA ILE A 70 4.11 -7.23 5.36
C ILE A 70 2.79 -7.74 5.94
N MET A 71 1.68 -7.06 5.66
CA MET A 71 0.36 -7.44 6.16
C MET A 71 -0.05 -8.84 5.70
N SER A 72 0.25 -9.20 4.45
CA SER A 72 -0.01 -10.55 3.94
C SER A 72 0.83 -11.63 4.65
N GLN A 73 2.03 -11.28 5.14
CA GLN A 73 2.89 -12.19 5.88
C GLN A 73 2.41 -12.36 7.33
N VAL A 74 2.02 -11.27 7.99
CA VAL A 74 1.63 -11.26 9.41
C VAL A 74 0.22 -11.81 9.60
N ALA A 75 -0.76 -11.42 8.78
CA ALA A 75 -2.14 -11.88 8.95
C ALA A 75 -2.30 -13.38 8.64
N ALA A 76 -1.48 -13.91 7.74
CA ALA A 76 -1.36 -15.33 7.36
C ALA A 76 -2.66 -16.03 6.92
N ASP A 77 -3.73 -15.29 6.65
CA ASP A 77 -5.09 -15.80 6.38
C ASP A 77 -5.45 -15.90 4.89
N GLY A 78 -4.60 -15.36 4.01
CA GLY A 78 -4.81 -15.41 2.55
C GLY A 78 -5.68 -14.29 2.02
N LYS A 79 -5.76 -13.18 2.77
CA LYS A 79 -6.44 -11.95 2.38
C LYS A 79 -5.50 -10.75 2.35
N GLY A 80 -4.24 -10.99 1.99
CA GLY A 80 -3.20 -9.99 1.85
C GLY A 80 -3.62 -8.86 0.90
N MET A 81 -4.24 -9.20 -0.23
CA MET A 81 -4.76 -8.22 -1.19
C MET A 81 -5.80 -7.29 -0.55
N THR A 82 -6.70 -7.83 0.28
CA THR A 82 -7.72 -7.04 0.99
C THR A 82 -7.05 -6.06 1.96
N TYR A 83 -6.15 -6.52 2.84
CA TYR A 83 -5.42 -5.62 3.75
C TYR A 83 -4.63 -4.54 3.01
N GLY A 84 -4.02 -4.89 1.88
CA GLY A 84 -3.30 -3.96 1.03
C GLY A 84 -4.18 -2.89 0.41
N VAL A 85 -5.35 -3.27 -0.16
CA VAL A 85 -6.30 -2.32 -0.77
C VAL A 85 -6.88 -1.38 0.28
N TYR A 86 -7.35 -1.88 1.42
CA TYR A 86 -7.91 -1.04 2.48
C TYR A 86 -6.86 -0.11 3.11
N GLY A 87 -5.62 -0.57 3.26
CA GLY A 87 -4.51 0.28 3.66
C GLY A 87 -4.20 1.36 2.62
N GLY A 88 -4.16 0.98 1.34
CA GLY A 88 -3.94 1.90 0.23
C GLY A 88 -5.04 2.95 0.08
N LEU A 89 -6.29 2.63 0.42
CA LEU A 89 -7.38 3.61 0.50
C LEU A 89 -7.14 4.66 1.59
N ALA A 90 -6.56 4.27 2.74
CA ALA A 90 -6.16 5.24 3.75
C ALA A 90 -5.02 6.14 3.23
N GLY A 91 -4.07 5.58 2.47
CA GLY A 91 -3.04 6.35 1.76
C GLY A 91 -3.61 7.32 0.72
N LEU A 92 -4.70 6.95 0.02
CA LEU A 92 -5.43 7.83 -0.88
C LEU A 92 -6.04 9.01 -0.12
N VAL A 93 -6.77 8.75 0.96
CA VAL A 93 -7.37 9.80 1.79
C VAL A 93 -6.29 10.76 2.29
N LEU A 94 -5.16 10.23 2.78
CA LEU A 94 -4.01 11.04 3.19
C LEU A 94 -3.49 11.92 2.04
N SER A 95 -3.30 11.35 0.86
CA SER A 95 -2.77 12.06 -0.32
C SER A 95 -3.68 13.22 -0.72
N VAL A 96 -5.00 12.99 -0.70
CA VAL A 96 -6.00 14.04 -0.91
C VAL A 96 -5.85 15.14 0.14
N LEU A 97 -5.85 14.80 1.42
CA LEU A 97 -5.73 15.79 2.50
C LEU A 97 -4.44 16.61 2.43
N ARG A 98 -3.33 16.01 1.97
CA ARG A 98 -2.01 16.67 1.97
C ARG A 98 -1.76 17.51 0.72
N ILE A 99 -2.22 17.08 -0.46
CA ILE A 99 -1.79 17.64 -1.76
C ILE A 99 -2.92 18.38 -2.48
N TRP A 100 -4.19 18.21 -2.09
CA TRP A 100 -5.34 18.81 -2.81
C TRP A 100 -5.23 20.33 -3.03
N SER A 101 -4.62 21.05 -2.10
CA SER A 101 -4.39 22.50 -2.19
C SER A 101 -3.41 22.89 -3.30
N SER A 102 -2.49 21.99 -3.66
CA SER A 102 -1.48 22.22 -4.70
C SER A 102 -1.96 21.72 -6.06
N SER A 103 -2.49 20.49 -6.12
CA SER A 103 -3.05 19.91 -7.35
C SER A 103 -3.95 18.72 -7.01
N LEU A 104 -5.24 18.84 -7.36
CA LEU A 104 -6.19 17.75 -7.20
C LEU A 104 -5.81 16.54 -8.06
N LEU A 105 -5.29 16.77 -9.28
CA LEU A 105 -4.87 15.71 -10.18
C LEU A 105 -3.70 14.92 -9.57
N LEU A 106 -2.68 15.62 -9.06
CA LEU A 106 -1.55 14.96 -8.41
C LEU A 106 -2.00 14.19 -7.17
N ALA A 107 -2.86 14.79 -6.35
CA ALA A 107 -3.42 14.12 -5.17
C ALA A 107 -4.17 12.83 -5.53
N ALA A 108 -4.97 12.86 -6.60
CA ALA A 108 -5.69 11.69 -7.12
C ALA A 108 -4.72 10.62 -7.67
N LEU A 109 -3.70 11.03 -8.43
CA LEU A 109 -2.70 10.12 -8.98
C LEU A 109 -1.87 9.44 -7.88
N VAL A 110 -1.33 10.22 -6.93
CA VAL A 110 -0.58 9.71 -5.77
C VAL A 110 -1.45 8.79 -4.93
N GLY A 111 -2.72 9.16 -4.69
CA GLY A 111 -3.66 8.32 -3.96
C GLY A 111 -3.99 7.00 -4.69
N LEU A 112 -4.18 7.05 -6.01
CA LEU A 112 -4.46 5.86 -6.82
C LEU A 112 -3.27 4.90 -6.85
N VAL A 113 -2.04 5.40 -7.00
CA VAL A 113 -0.85 4.53 -6.95
C VAL A 113 -0.63 3.96 -5.55
N CYS A 114 -1.07 4.63 -4.49
CA CYS A 114 -1.13 4.05 -3.15
C CYS A 114 -2.02 2.80 -3.11
N VAL A 115 -3.21 2.84 -3.70
CA VAL A 115 -4.13 1.68 -3.76
C VAL A 115 -3.52 0.55 -4.60
N LEU A 116 -2.95 0.88 -5.76
CA LEU A 116 -2.28 -0.10 -6.63
C LEU A 116 -1.08 -0.75 -5.95
N GLY A 117 -0.27 0.04 -5.24
CA GLY A 117 0.86 -0.43 -4.45
C GLY A 117 0.40 -1.46 -3.43
N GLY A 118 -0.62 -1.11 -2.62
CA GLY A 118 -1.16 -1.99 -1.59
C GLY A 118 -1.70 -3.30 -2.15
N TYR A 119 -2.48 -3.24 -3.23
CA TYR A 119 -2.97 -4.42 -3.94
C TYR A 119 -1.82 -5.33 -4.40
N ASN A 120 -0.83 -4.75 -5.08
CA ASN A 120 0.32 -5.48 -5.60
C ASN A 120 1.16 -6.10 -4.47
N GLY A 121 1.39 -5.36 -3.38
CA GLY A 121 2.09 -5.83 -2.20
C GLY A 121 1.41 -7.04 -1.57
N GLY A 122 0.10 -6.95 -1.37
CA GLY A 122 -0.71 -8.04 -0.82
C GLY A 122 -0.68 -9.29 -1.70
N MET A 123 -0.76 -9.12 -3.02
CA MET A 123 -0.65 -10.23 -3.97
C MET A 123 0.73 -10.88 -3.96
N LEU A 124 1.80 -10.07 -3.96
CA LEU A 124 3.19 -10.55 -3.94
C LEU A 124 3.48 -11.36 -2.68
N GLY A 125 3.09 -10.86 -1.50
CA GLY A 125 3.37 -11.56 -0.26
C GLY A 125 2.54 -12.84 -0.11
N GLU A 126 1.29 -12.88 -0.56
CA GLU A 126 0.56 -14.14 -0.69
C GLU A 126 1.26 -15.14 -1.63
N GLY A 127 1.78 -14.67 -2.76
CA GLY A 127 2.55 -15.48 -3.69
C GLY A 127 3.77 -16.11 -3.03
N VAL A 128 4.57 -15.29 -2.33
CA VAL A 128 5.75 -15.75 -1.58
C VAL A 128 5.36 -16.77 -0.51
N ARG A 129 4.27 -16.53 0.23
CA ARG A 129 3.81 -17.46 1.27
C ARG A 129 3.38 -18.81 0.69
N ARG A 130 2.66 -18.80 -0.43
CA ARG A 130 2.25 -20.03 -1.14
C ARG A 130 3.45 -20.82 -1.64
N MET A 131 4.48 -20.14 -2.17
CA MET A 131 5.72 -20.80 -2.60
C MET A 131 6.46 -21.44 -1.42
N ARG A 132 6.59 -20.73 -0.29
CA ARG A 132 7.21 -21.28 0.94
C ARG A 132 6.45 -22.49 1.49
N ALA A 133 5.12 -22.44 1.49
CA ALA A 133 4.29 -23.56 1.93
C ALA A 133 4.46 -24.80 1.03
N LYS A 134 4.56 -24.60 -0.30
CA LYS A 134 4.84 -25.70 -1.26
C LYS A 134 6.21 -26.31 -1.03
N GLN A 135 7.26 -25.50 -0.88
CA GLN A 135 8.61 -25.99 -0.62
C GLN A 135 8.70 -26.80 0.68
N LYS A 136 8.01 -26.37 1.74
CA LYS A 136 7.96 -27.12 3.02
C LYS A 136 7.25 -28.47 2.91
N LYS A 137 6.33 -28.64 1.95
CA LYS A 137 5.63 -29.92 1.70
C LYS A 137 6.44 -30.88 0.82
N GLN A 138 7.44 -30.37 0.10
CA GLN A 138 8.33 -31.16 -0.77
C GLN A 138 9.60 -31.62 -0.05
N ARG A 139 9.91 -31.04 1.12
CA ARG A 139 10.93 -31.49 2.05
C ARG A 139 10.31 -32.39 3.10
#